data_AF-A0A7X7A1H9-F1
#
_entry.id   AF-A0A7X7A1H9-F1
#
_cell.length_a   1.000
_cell.length_b   1.000
_cell.length_c   1.000
_cell.angle_alpha   90.00
_cell.angle_beta   90.00
_cell.angle_gamma   90.00
#
_symmetry.space_group_name_H-M   'P 1'
#
loop_
_entity.id
_entity.type
_entity.pdbx_description
1 polymer ?
#
loop_
_entity_poly.entity_id
_entity_poly.type
_entity_poly.pdbx_seq_one_letter_code
_entity_poly.pdbx_strand_id
1 'polypeptide(L)'
;NKSENGRIKNMANDTDLLLKVTDHPGPTGILRQYEETNSEQIELAASIVARYSDAKKQPLANVKVYNRSEEILHTIQVKPMAPDEVPASI
;
A
#
# COMPACT_ATOMS: atom_id res chain seq x y z
N ASN A 1 14.69 -4.33 -5.20
CA ASN A 1 14.47 -2.88 -5.23
C ASN A 1 14.43 -2.26 -3.82
N LYS A 2 15.50 -2.43 -3.01
CA LYS A 2 15.51 -1.99 -1.59
C LYS A 2 15.74 -0.47 -1.43
N SER A 3 16.49 0.15 -2.35
CA SER A 3 16.81 1.59 -2.29
C SER A 3 15.62 2.51 -2.57
N GLU A 4 14.70 2.13 -3.46
CA GLU A 4 13.50 2.94 -3.75
C GLU A 4 12.54 2.99 -2.55
N ASN A 5 12.34 1.87 -1.85
CA ASN A 5 11.52 1.85 -0.63
C ASN A 5 12.08 2.77 0.48
N GLY A 6 13.40 2.96 0.55
CA GLY A 6 14.02 3.89 1.50
C GLY A 6 13.73 5.36 1.18
N ARG A 7 13.68 5.71 -0.11
CA ARG A 7 13.35 7.08 -0.56
C ARG A 7 11.89 7.42 -0.31
N ILE A 8 10.99 6.47 -0.58
CA ILE A 8 9.55 6.57 -0.31
C ILE A 8 9.29 6.89 1.17
N LYS A 9 9.95 6.17 2.10
CA LYS A 9 9.84 6.48 3.54
C LYS A 9 10.33 7.88 3.90
N ASN A 10 11.42 8.34 3.28
CA ASN A 10 11.96 9.67 3.57
C ASN A 10 11.08 10.81 3.02
N MET A 11 10.32 10.54 1.96
CA MET A 11 9.39 11.49 1.32
C MET A 11 8.02 11.57 2.00
N ALA A 12 7.65 10.60 2.82
CA ALA A 12 6.36 10.59 3.51
C ALA A 12 6.30 11.68 4.58
N ASN A 13 5.29 12.55 4.55
CA ASN A 13 5.03 13.49 5.62
C ASN A 13 4.38 12.79 6.82
N ASP A 14 4.29 13.47 7.96
CA ASP A 14 3.64 12.92 9.16
C ASP A 14 2.14 12.65 8.96
N THR A 15 1.54 13.29 7.96
CA THR A 15 0.13 13.11 7.56
C THR A 15 -0.06 12.06 6.46
N ASP A 16 0.99 11.37 6.03
CA ASP A 16 0.91 10.33 5.00
C ASP A 16 0.76 8.93 5.63
N LEU A 17 0.02 8.06 4.94
CA LEU A 17 -0.03 6.64 5.25
C LEU A 17 0.91 5.85 4.34
N LEU A 18 1.58 4.86 4.93
CA LEU A 18 2.37 3.87 4.23
C LEU A 18 1.62 2.54 4.20
N LEU A 19 1.65 1.89 3.04
CA LEU A 19 0.97 0.61 2.81
C LEU A 19 1.96 -0.45 2.36
N LYS A 20 1.88 -1.65 2.95
CA LYS A 20 2.75 -2.77 2.56
C LYS A 20 2.09 -4.12 2.79
N VAL A 21 2.23 -5.02 1.81
CA VAL A 21 1.82 -6.43 1.96
C VAL A 21 2.69 -7.10 3.02
N THR A 22 2.07 -7.80 3.98
CA THR A 22 2.78 -8.46 5.08
C THR A 22 3.28 -9.85 4.69
N ASP A 23 2.55 -10.55 3.83
CA ASP A 23 2.74 -11.99 3.60
C ASP A 23 3.63 -12.30 2.39
N HIS A 24 3.91 -11.27 1.58
CA HIS A 24 4.63 -11.42 0.32
C HIS A 24 5.55 -10.21 0.07
N PRO A 25 6.70 -10.41 -0.61
CA PRO A 25 7.52 -9.32 -1.09
C PRO A 25 6.74 -8.40 -2.03
N GLY A 26 6.99 -7.09 -1.93
CA GLY A 26 6.31 -6.09 -2.75
C GLY A 26 6.79 -4.67 -2.48
N PRO A 27 6.28 -3.70 -3.25
CA PRO A 27 6.55 -2.29 -3.04
C PRO A 27 5.90 -1.79 -1.75
N THR A 28 6.36 -0.64 -1.28
CA THR A 28 5.65 0.16 -0.28
C THR A 28 4.89 1.28 -1.01
N GLY A 29 3.58 1.36 -0.79
CA GLY A 29 2.76 2.48 -1.27
C GLY A 29 2.77 3.65 -0.28
N ILE A 30 2.55 4.86 -0.80
CA ILE A 30 2.25 6.06 -0.01
C ILE A 30 0.85 6.52 -0.41
N LEU A 31 0.02 6.82 0.58
CA LEU A 31 -1.23 7.53 0.43
C LEU A 31 -1.09 8.87 1.15
N ARG A 32 -1.12 9.98 0.39
CA ARG A 32 -0.90 11.31 0.94
C ARG A 32 -2.18 11.89 1.53
N GLN A 33 -2.05 12.72 2.56
CA GLN A 33 -3.16 13.45 3.20
C GLN A 33 -4.21 12.54 3.85
N TYR A 34 -3.77 11.77 4.85
CA TYR A 34 -4.61 10.84 5.62
C TYR A 34 -5.87 11.46 6.21
N GLU A 35 -5.80 12.68 6.74
CA GLU A 35 -6.93 13.32 7.46
C GLU A 35 -8.18 13.51 6.60
N GLU A 36 -8.03 13.52 5.27
CA GLU A 36 -9.13 13.63 4.31
C GLU A 36 -9.48 12.28 3.64
N THR A 37 -8.77 11.21 4.02
CA THR A 37 -8.90 9.91 3.36
C THR A 37 -9.94 9.03 4.07
N ASN A 38 -10.88 8.48 3.30
CA ASN A 38 -11.87 7.54 3.82
C ASN A 38 -11.44 6.06 3.69
N SER A 39 -12.15 5.14 4.33
CA SER A 39 -11.82 3.71 4.32
C SER A 39 -11.76 3.10 2.90
N GLU A 40 -12.65 3.53 2.00
CA GLU A 40 -12.71 3.02 0.61
C GLU A 40 -11.45 3.39 -0.18
N GLN A 41 -10.91 4.59 0.03
CA GLN A 41 -9.66 5.04 -0.59
C GLN A 41 -8.45 4.26 -0.05
N ILE A 42 -8.44 3.95 1.24
CA ILE A 42 -7.40 3.11 1.85
C ILE A 42 -7.45 1.69 1.28
N GLU A 43 -8.65 1.10 1.15
CA GLU A 43 -8.85 -0.21 0.55
C GLU A 43 -8.41 -0.24 -0.92
N LEU A 44 -8.77 0.80 -1.69
CA LEU A 44 -8.33 0.95 -3.08
C LEU A 44 -6.80 1.01 -3.17
N ALA A 45 -6.15 1.86 -2.36
CA ALA A 45 -4.70 1.97 -2.32
C ALA A 45 -4.03 0.63 -1.94
N ALA A 46 -4.59 -0.09 -0.97
CA ALA A 46 -4.10 -1.39 -0.56
C ALA A 46 -4.25 -2.45 -1.67
N SER A 47 -5.35 -2.45 -2.41
CA SER A 47 -5.57 -3.37 -3.54
C SER A 47 -4.56 -3.16 -4.68
N ILE A 48 -4.17 -1.90 -4.92
CA ILE A 48 -3.12 -1.52 -5.89
C ILE A 48 -1.76 -2.00 -5.38
N VAL A 49 -1.42 -1.75 -4.12
CA VAL A 49 -0.15 -2.23 -3.52
C VAL A 49 -0.05 -3.75 -3.56
N ALA A 50 -1.15 -4.46 -3.25
CA ALA A 50 -1.23 -5.90 -3.34
C ALA A 50 -1.02 -6.41 -4.77
N ARG A 51 -1.56 -5.71 -5.79
CA ARG A 51 -1.36 -6.02 -7.20
C ARG A 51 0.10 -5.92 -7.63
N TYR A 52 0.83 -4.91 -7.16
CA TYR A 52 2.25 -4.76 -7.51
C TYR A 52 3.18 -5.61 -6.63
N SER A 53 2.64 -6.44 -5.73
CA SER A 53 3.40 -7.40 -4.93
C SER A 53 3.39 -8.81 -5.53
N ASP A 54 4.12 -9.73 -4.90
CA ASP A 54 4.06 -11.16 -5.23
C ASP A 54 2.71 -11.81 -4.83
N ALA A 55 1.86 -11.10 -4.07
CA ALA A 55 0.51 -11.54 -3.72
C ALA A 55 -0.51 -11.36 -4.88
N LYS A 56 -0.11 -10.85 -6.04
CA LYS A 56 -1.02 -10.50 -7.17
C LYS A 56 -1.91 -11.62 -7.71
N LYS A 57 -1.60 -12.89 -7.41
CA LYS A 57 -2.40 -14.07 -7.80
C LYS A 57 -3.19 -14.67 -6.63
N GLN A 58 -3.02 -14.14 -5.42
CA GLN A 58 -3.75 -14.60 -4.25
C GLN A 58 -5.19 -14.09 -4.28
N PRO A 59 -6.15 -14.86 -3.73
CA PRO A 59 -7.53 -14.40 -3.62
C PRO A 59 -7.64 -13.17 -2.71
N LEU A 60 -6.83 -13.12 -1.66
CA LEU A 60 -6.75 -12.03 -0.69
C LEU A 60 -5.29 -11.84 -0.26
N ALA A 61 -4.94 -10.61 0.11
CA ALA A 61 -3.63 -10.24 0.64
C ALA A 61 -3.81 -9.36 1.89
N ASN A 62 -3.00 -9.62 2.93
CA ASN A 62 -2.97 -8.76 4.11
C ASN A 62 -2.04 -7.58 3.86
N VAL A 63 -2.55 -6.37 4.07
CA VAL A 63 -1.84 -5.11 3.90
C VAL A 63 -1.84 -4.39 5.23
N LYS A 64 -0.65 -4.10 5.75
CA LYS A 64 -0.53 -3.21 6.91
C LYS A 64 -0.52 -1.75 6.45
N VAL A 65 -1.24 -0.93 7.19
CA VAL A 65 -1.28 0.52 7.09
C VAL A 65 -0.54 1.07 8.30
N TYR A 66 0.49 1.87 8.06
CA TYR A 66 1.36 2.38 9.11
C TYR A 66 1.81 3.81 8.84
N ASN A 67 2.14 4.55 9.89
CA ASN A 67 2.64 5.92 9.78
C ASN A 67 4.16 5.95 9.55
N ARG A 68 4.73 7.16 9.40
CA ARG A 68 6.17 7.37 9.23
C ARG A 68 7.01 6.79 10.37
N SER A 69 6.47 6.78 11.60
CA SER A 69 7.10 6.21 12.80
C SER A 69 7.05 4.68 12.86
N GLU A 70 6.58 4.02 11.80
CA GLU A 70 6.40 2.57 11.69
C GLU A 70 5.37 1.97 12.65
N GLU A 71 4.54 2.81 13.27
CA GLU A 71 3.40 2.37 14.05
C GLU A 71 2.32 1.83 13.12
N ILE A 72 1.89 0.58 13.36
CA ILE A 72 0.82 -0.06 12.61
C ILE A 72 -0.50 0.49 13.13
N LEU A 73 -1.20 1.25 12.29
CA LEU A 73 -2.51 1.79 12.61
C LEU A 73 -3.57 0.70 12.43
N HIS A 74 -3.56 0.04 11.27
CA HIS A 74 -4.50 -1.02 10.91
C HIS A 74 -3.86 -2.07 10.01
N THR A 75 -4.44 -3.27 10.01
CA THR A 75 -4.17 -4.29 8.98
C THR A 75 -5.49 -4.61 8.30
N ILE A 76 -5.51 -4.56 6.97
CA ILE A 76 -6.69 -4.81 6.15
C ILE A 76 -6.42 -5.94 5.18
N GLN A 77 -7.47 -6.71 4.89
CA GLN A 77 -7.42 -7.80 3.93
C GLN A 77 -8.14 -7.37 2.66
N VAL A 78 -7.41 -7.36 1.54
CA VAL A 78 -7.92 -6.87 0.25
C VAL A 78 -7.69 -7.87 -0.86
N LYS A 79 -8.55 -7.84 -1.87
CA LYS A 79 -8.30 -8.55 -3.13
C LYS A 79 -7.28 -7.74 -3.95
N PRO A 80 -6.21 -8.35 -4.50
CA PRO A 80 -5.34 -7.67 -5.45
C PRO A 80 -6.13 -7.19 -6.66
N MET A 81 -5.89 -5.95 -7.09
CA MET A 81 -6.58 -5.36 -8.24
C MET A 81 -6.37 -6.20 -9.52
N ALA A 82 -7.40 -6.32 -10.36
CA ALA A 82 -7.31 -7.07 -11.61
C ALA A 82 -6.39 -6.36 -12.62
N PRO A 83 -5.75 -7.08 -13.57
CA PRO A 83 -4.89 -6.46 -14.59
C PRO A 83 -5.59 -5.38 -15.41
N ASP A 84 -6.88 -5.56 -15.67
CA ASP A 84 -7.70 -4.71 -16.52
C ASP A 84 -8.20 -3.45 -15.82
N GLU A 85 -8.00 -3.35 -14.50
CA GLU A 85 -8.46 -2.23 -13.66
C GLU A 85 -7.29 -1.33 -13.21
N VAL A 86 -6.04 -1.70 -13.54
CA VAL A 86 -4.87 -0.92 -13.14
C VAL A 86 -4.63 0.20 -14.16
N PRO A 87 -4.50 1.47 -13.74
CA PRO A 87 -4.00 2.53 -14.61
C PRO A 87 -2.62 2.14 -15.15
N ALA A 88 -2.36 2.43 -16.44
CA ALA A 88 -1.06 2.20 -17.04
C ALA A 88 0.02 2.94 -16.22
N SER A 89 1.08 2.22 -15.83
CA SER A 89 2.27 2.87 -15.25
C SER A 89 2.90 3.78 -16.31
N ILE A 90 3.03 5.08 -16.01
CA ILE A 90 3.72 6.07 -16.85
C ILE A 90 5.21 6.00 -16.57
#